data_AF-A0A9W6WSU9-F1
#
_entry.id   AF-A0A9W6WSU9-F1
#
_cell.length_a   1.000
_cell.length_b   1.000
_cell.length_c   1.000
_cell.angle_alpha   90.00
_cell.angle_beta   90.00
_cell.angle_gamma   90.00
#
_symmetry.space_group_name_H-M   'P 1'
#
loop_
_entity.id
_entity.type
_entity.pdbx_description
1 polymer ?
#
loop_
_entity_poly.entity_id
_entity_poly.type
_entity_poly.pdbx_seq_one_letter_code
_entity_poly.pdbx_strand_id
1 'polypeptide(L)'
;MVKLVASTDTYDLDYRAWIGSVHGTPVTVPANGQCLFLAFHATTTNTQTKKLTLRRATVAAADLVKQRVLDIVLAKLRYDVKLRLILPKEELQRMYPGEAPPATQEAAAAMLYIHFVKMREVSVGMSVPRTLWEGPTVLRVMAVYLREPVYVWLLSANKPPPISVHLRFWTEVTVRCIMATDEDMALFLLLWCGD
;
A
#
# COMPACT_ATOMS: atom_id res chain seq x y z
N MET A 1 -13.07 -11.54 19.63
CA MET A 1 -14.19 -10.62 19.97
C MET A 1 -13.63 -9.22 19.96
N VAL A 2 -13.79 -8.49 18.85
CA VAL A 2 -13.30 -7.10 18.72
C VAL A 2 -14.35 -6.20 19.33
N LYS A 3 -13.98 -5.45 20.37
CA LYS A 3 -14.88 -4.52 21.06
C LYS A 3 -14.94 -3.24 20.22
N LEU A 4 -16.09 -2.99 19.61
CA LEU A 4 -16.39 -1.70 18.99
C LEU A 4 -16.54 -0.68 20.11
N VAL A 5 -15.58 0.23 20.22
CA VAL A 5 -15.72 1.46 21.00
C VAL A 5 -16.19 2.52 20.02
N ALA A 6 -17.43 2.96 20.16
CA ALA A 6 -17.91 4.14 19.43
C ALA A 6 -17.16 5.36 19.98
N SER A 7 -16.41 6.05 19.12
CA SER A 7 -15.77 7.32 19.46
C SER A 7 -16.86 8.39 19.61
N THR A 8 -17.05 8.91 20.81
CA THR A 8 -18.05 9.93 21.15
C THR A 8 -17.55 11.38 21.02
N ASP A 9 -16.30 11.61 20.60
CA ASP A 9 -15.77 12.96 20.42
C ASP A 9 -15.33 13.20 18.96
N THR A 10 -15.79 14.32 18.40
CA THR A 10 -15.56 14.77 17.03
C THR A 10 -14.11 15.20 16.81
N TYR A 11 -13.26 14.24 16.44
CA TYR A 11 -11.94 14.49 15.84
C TYR A 11 -12.05 14.64 14.30
N ASP A 12 -12.96 15.51 13.83
CA ASP A 12 -13.10 15.86 12.41
C ASP A 12 -11.99 16.83 11.97
N LEU A 13 -10.73 16.42 12.12
CA LEU A 13 -9.62 17.13 11.49
C LEU A 13 -9.60 16.75 10.00
N ASP A 14 -9.68 17.74 9.11
CA ASP A 14 -9.29 17.56 7.71
C ASP A 14 -7.90 16.91 7.67
N TYR A 15 -7.65 16.00 6.73
CA TYR A 15 -6.41 15.22 6.71
C TYR A 15 -5.20 16.15 6.78
N ARG A 16 -5.24 17.32 6.12
CA ARG A 16 -4.19 18.35 6.15
C ARG A 16 -3.92 18.91 7.53
N ALA A 17 -4.97 19.16 8.33
CA ALA A 17 -4.83 19.64 9.70
C ALA A 17 -4.14 18.59 10.58
N TRP A 18 -4.48 17.32 10.37
CA TRP A 18 -3.83 16.20 11.03
C TRP A 18 -2.37 15.97 10.56
N ILE A 19 -2.09 16.08 9.25
CA ILE A 19 -0.71 16.07 8.73
C ILE A 19 0.13 17.16 9.42
N GLY A 20 -0.46 18.36 9.50
CA GLY A 20 0.19 19.53 10.09
C GLY A 20 0.47 19.35 11.59
N SER A 21 -0.40 18.64 12.33
CA SER A 21 -0.19 18.41 13.76
C SER A 21 0.99 17.49 14.05
N VAL A 22 1.42 16.67 13.09
CA VAL A 22 2.64 15.85 13.19
C VAL A 22 3.82 16.44 12.43
N HIS A 23 3.74 17.72 12.04
CA HIS A 23 4.79 18.43 11.29
C HIS A 23 5.19 17.77 9.96
N GLY A 24 4.33 16.92 9.38
CA GLY A 24 4.67 16.24 8.15
C GLY A 24 4.34 17.04 6.89
N THR A 25 4.89 16.60 5.76
CA THR A 25 4.69 17.24 4.46
C THR A 25 4.07 16.25 3.49
N PRO A 26 2.89 16.53 2.90
CA PRO A 26 2.29 15.64 1.92
C PRO A 26 3.11 15.60 0.63
N VAL A 27 3.48 14.39 0.21
CA VAL A 27 4.25 14.17 -1.04
C VAL A 27 3.37 13.53 -2.11
N THR A 28 3.07 14.23 -3.20
CA THR A 28 2.35 13.65 -4.35
C THR A 28 3.24 12.67 -5.12
N VAL A 29 2.77 11.45 -5.34
CA VAL A 29 3.45 10.44 -6.18
C VAL A 29 2.79 10.30 -7.56
N PRO A 30 3.54 9.83 -8.57
CA PRO A 30 2.99 9.50 -9.90
C PRO A 30 1.86 8.47 -9.87
N ALA A 31 0.82 8.71 -10.67
CA ALA A 31 -0.33 7.83 -10.85
C ALA A 31 -0.10 6.82 -12.00
N ASN A 32 0.89 5.94 -11.87
CA ASN A 32 1.25 4.93 -12.87
C ASN A 32 0.91 3.49 -12.40
N GLY A 33 0.08 3.35 -11.37
CA GLY A 33 -0.25 2.06 -10.77
C GLY A 33 0.85 1.44 -9.89
N GLN A 34 2.03 2.06 -9.79
CA GLN A 34 3.10 1.70 -8.84
C GLN A 34 3.14 2.63 -7.63
N CYS A 35 2.07 3.41 -7.46
CA CYS A 35 1.96 4.48 -6.47
C CYS A 35 2.23 3.99 -5.03
N LEU A 36 1.81 2.75 -4.68
CA LEU A 36 2.07 2.14 -3.38
C LEU A 36 3.58 2.06 -3.07
N PHE A 37 4.38 1.53 -3.99
CA PHE A 37 5.84 1.42 -3.81
C PHE A 37 6.54 2.78 -3.86
N LEU A 38 6.08 3.68 -4.73
CA LEU A 38 6.62 5.03 -4.84
C LEU A 38 6.40 5.83 -3.56
N ALA A 39 5.25 5.65 -2.94
CA ALA A 39 4.94 6.27 -1.67
C ALA A 39 5.72 5.67 -0.52
N PHE A 40 5.80 4.35 -0.47
CA PHE A 40 6.59 3.66 0.53
C PHE A 40 8.07 4.05 0.43
N HIS A 41 8.59 4.22 -0.78
CA HIS A 41 9.91 4.80 -1.01
C HIS A 41 10.01 6.23 -0.47
N ALA A 42 9.07 7.12 -0.82
CA ALA A 42 9.06 8.49 -0.31
C ALA A 42 9.05 8.55 1.22
N THR A 43 8.32 7.63 1.88
CA THR A 43 8.29 7.52 3.34
C THR A 43 9.59 6.98 3.90
N THR A 44 10.19 5.96 3.31
CA THR A 44 11.46 5.40 3.84
C THR A 44 12.66 6.32 3.65
N THR A 45 12.60 7.28 2.73
CA THR A 45 13.69 8.22 2.47
C THR A 45 13.48 9.63 3.01
N ASN A 46 12.43 9.85 3.81
CA ASN A 46 12.09 11.19 4.32
C ASN A 46 12.02 12.25 3.23
N THR A 47 11.28 11.98 2.17
CA THR A 47 11.20 12.92 1.05
C THR A 47 10.48 14.20 1.49
N GLN A 48 11.22 15.30 1.59
CA GLN A 48 10.68 16.61 1.98
C GLN A 48 10.06 17.41 0.82
N THR A 49 10.16 16.89 -0.41
CA THR A 49 9.63 17.56 -1.59
C THR A 49 8.14 17.27 -1.74
N LYS A 50 7.33 18.29 -2.07
CA LYS A 50 5.87 18.16 -2.30
C LYS A 50 5.47 17.18 -3.41
N LYS A 51 6.40 16.81 -4.31
CA LYS A 51 6.16 15.90 -5.44
C LYS A 51 7.36 14.99 -5.67
N LEU A 52 7.12 13.69 -5.69
CA LEU A 52 8.13 12.70 -6.06
C LEU A 52 8.29 12.69 -7.59
N THR A 53 9.51 12.94 -8.07
CA THR A 53 9.83 12.93 -9.50
C THR A 53 10.59 11.66 -9.86
N LEU A 54 10.17 10.96 -10.92
CA LEU A 54 10.81 9.72 -11.38
C LEU A 54 12.10 9.98 -12.15
N ARG A 55 13.14 10.41 -11.44
CA ARG A 55 14.51 10.42 -11.97
C ARG A 55 15.09 9.02 -11.93
N ARG A 56 16.10 8.73 -12.76
CA ARG A 56 16.78 7.42 -12.82
C ARG A 56 17.21 6.91 -11.43
N ALA A 57 17.76 7.78 -10.58
CA ALA A 57 18.16 7.44 -9.23
C ALA A 57 16.96 7.10 -8.32
N THR A 58 15.88 7.88 -8.39
CA THR A 58 14.64 7.64 -7.64
C THR A 58 13.99 6.32 -8.04
N VAL A 59 13.92 6.04 -9.34
CA VAL A 59 13.39 4.78 -9.86
C VAL A 59 14.22 3.59 -9.36
N ALA A 60 15.55 3.64 -9.48
CA ALA A 60 16.42 2.57 -9.00
C ALA A 60 16.30 2.32 -7.49
N ALA A 61 16.21 3.39 -6.69
CA ALA A 61 16.07 3.25 -5.24
C ALA A 61 14.69 2.69 -4.84
N ALA A 62 13.62 3.13 -5.50
CA ALA A 62 12.28 2.61 -5.27
C ALA A 62 12.11 1.16 -5.78
N ASP A 63 12.75 0.80 -6.90
CA ASP A 63 12.81 -0.58 -7.40
C ASP A 63 13.50 -1.51 -6.40
N LEU A 64 14.62 -1.08 -5.81
CA LEU A 64 15.30 -1.86 -4.77
C LEU A 64 14.39 -2.12 -3.55
N VAL A 65 13.66 -1.09 -3.10
CA VAL A 65 12.72 -1.25 -1.98
C VAL A 65 11.57 -2.19 -2.36
N LYS A 66 10.99 -2.02 -3.55
CA LYS A 66 9.94 -2.90 -4.09
C LYS A 66 10.41 -4.35 -4.15
N GLN A 67 11.61 -4.61 -4.66
CA GLN A 67 12.19 -5.94 -4.74
C GLN A 67 12.31 -6.58 -3.37
N ARG A 68 12.82 -5.86 -2.36
CA ARG A 68 12.94 -6.37 -0.99
C ARG A 68 11.59 -6.67 -0.34
N VAL A 69 10.59 -5.82 -0.56
CA VAL A 69 9.22 -6.07 -0.08
C VAL A 69 8.65 -7.33 -0.73
N LEU A 70 8.80 -7.48 -2.05
CA LEU A 70 8.30 -8.65 -2.77
C LEU A 70 9.09 -9.93 -2.45
N ASP A 71 10.38 -9.84 -2.13
CA ASP A 71 11.17 -10.97 -1.63
C ASP A 71 10.60 -11.50 -0.30
N ILE A 72 10.15 -10.60 0.59
CA ILE A 72 9.47 -11.01 1.83
C ILE A 72 8.09 -11.61 1.54
N VAL A 73 7.33 -11.06 0.58
CA VAL A 73 6.05 -11.67 0.13
C VAL A 73 6.31 -13.10 -0.33
N LEU A 74 7.27 -13.32 -1.22
CA LEU A 74 7.60 -14.64 -1.77
C LEU A 74 8.06 -15.60 -0.67
N ALA A 75 8.88 -15.15 0.28
CA ALA A 75 9.35 -15.97 1.39
C ALA A 75 8.22 -16.41 2.36
N LYS A 76 7.19 -15.57 2.53
CA LYS A 76 6.09 -15.81 3.47
C LYS A 76 4.84 -16.42 2.82
N LEU A 77 4.69 -16.31 1.50
CA LEU A 77 3.46 -16.66 0.78
C LEU A 77 2.91 -18.04 1.17
N ARG A 78 3.78 -19.06 1.25
CA ARG A 78 3.38 -20.41 1.66
C ARG A 78 2.73 -20.44 3.05
N TYR A 79 3.29 -19.72 4.02
CA TYR A 79 2.76 -19.65 5.38
C TYR A 79 1.49 -18.81 5.44
N ASP A 80 1.46 -17.68 4.74
CA ASP A 80 0.30 -16.79 4.70
C ASP A 80 -0.93 -17.49 4.08
N VAL A 81 -0.72 -18.33 3.06
CA VAL A 81 -1.77 -19.18 2.48
C VAL A 81 -2.21 -20.25 3.48
N LYS A 82 -1.27 -20.95 4.13
CA LYS A 82 -1.58 -21.98 5.14
C LYS A 82 -2.39 -21.41 6.31
N LEU A 83 -2.08 -20.20 6.74
CA LEU A 83 -2.75 -19.47 7.81
C LEU A 83 -4.02 -18.75 7.35
N ARG A 84 -4.40 -18.88 6.07
CA ARG A 84 -5.56 -18.20 5.45
C ARG A 84 -5.53 -16.68 5.59
N LEU A 85 -4.33 -16.11 5.67
CA LEU A 85 -4.08 -14.66 5.63
C LEU A 85 -4.10 -14.12 4.19
N ILE A 86 -3.99 -15.03 3.22
CA ILE A 86 -4.17 -14.80 1.79
C ILE A 86 -5.04 -15.95 1.27
N LEU A 87 -6.03 -15.62 0.46
CA LEU A 87 -6.89 -16.59 -0.22
C LEU A 87 -6.50 -16.58 -1.70
N PRO A 88 -5.69 -17.55 -2.18
CA PRO A 88 -5.06 -17.46 -3.49
C PRO A 88 -6.01 -17.25 -4.66
N LYS A 89 -7.14 -17.95 -4.65
CA LYS A 89 -8.14 -17.86 -5.72
C LYS A 89 -8.79 -16.48 -5.77
N GLU A 90 -9.06 -15.88 -4.62
CA GLU A 90 -9.70 -14.56 -4.55
C GLU A 90 -8.73 -13.47 -5.01
N GLU A 91 -7.45 -13.55 -4.61
CA GLU A 91 -6.44 -12.63 -5.11
C GLU A 91 -6.22 -12.77 -6.62
N LEU A 92 -6.19 -14.01 -7.16
CA LEU A 92 -6.10 -14.21 -8.61
C LEU A 92 -7.33 -13.68 -9.35
N GLN A 93 -8.53 -13.93 -8.85
CA GLN A 93 -9.76 -13.38 -9.45
C GLN A 93 -9.77 -11.85 -9.44
N ARG A 94 -9.21 -11.22 -8.40
CA ARG A 94 -9.05 -9.77 -8.35
C ARG A 94 -8.06 -9.28 -9.42
N MET A 95 -6.93 -9.97 -9.59
CA MET A 95 -5.87 -9.59 -10.54
C MET A 95 -6.21 -9.90 -12.00
N TYR A 96 -6.99 -10.96 -12.23
CA TYR A 96 -7.34 -11.48 -13.54
C TYR A 96 -8.84 -11.80 -13.59
N PRO A 97 -9.72 -10.78 -13.57
CA PRO A 97 -11.17 -10.98 -13.43
C PRO A 97 -11.85 -11.71 -14.60
N GLY A 98 -11.17 -11.87 -15.73
CA GLY A 98 -11.64 -12.66 -16.88
C GLY A 98 -11.12 -14.10 -16.92
N GLU A 99 -10.24 -14.49 -15.99
CA GLU A 99 -9.64 -15.83 -15.97
C GLU A 99 -10.26 -16.67 -14.86
N ALA A 100 -10.62 -17.92 -15.19
CA ALA A 100 -11.06 -18.87 -14.18
C ALA A 100 -9.88 -19.23 -13.27
N PRO A 101 -10.00 -19.08 -11.93
CA PRO A 101 -8.92 -19.45 -11.04
C PRO A 101 -8.67 -20.97 -11.10
N PRO A 102 -7.45 -21.42 -10.79
CA PRO A 102 -7.14 -22.85 -10.76
C PRO A 102 -8.07 -23.68 -9.89
N ALA A 103 -8.21 -24.96 -10.24
CA ALA A 103 -9.08 -25.90 -9.53
C ALA A 103 -8.67 -26.11 -8.07
N THR A 104 -7.37 -26.11 -7.76
CA THR A 104 -6.83 -26.36 -6.40
C THR A 104 -6.27 -25.09 -5.77
N GLN A 105 -6.18 -25.05 -4.44
CA GLN A 105 -5.57 -23.92 -3.71
C GLN A 105 -4.07 -23.86 -3.94
N GLU A 106 -3.43 -25.02 -4.11
CA GLU A 106 -2.00 -25.16 -4.35
C GLU A 106 -1.61 -24.59 -5.73
N ALA A 107 -2.40 -24.89 -6.76
CA ALA A 107 -2.19 -24.34 -8.10
C ALA A 107 -2.42 -22.81 -8.11
N ALA A 108 -3.44 -22.33 -7.39
CA ALA A 108 -3.66 -20.90 -7.24
C ALA A 108 -2.52 -20.21 -6.48
N ALA A 109 -1.98 -20.82 -5.43
CA ALA A 109 -0.82 -20.31 -4.71
C ALA A 109 0.45 -20.28 -5.58
N ALA A 110 0.67 -21.30 -6.42
CA ALA A 110 1.77 -21.33 -7.38
C ALA A 110 1.65 -20.21 -8.43
N MET A 111 0.44 -19.98 -8.95
CA MET A 111 0.18 -18.85 -9.87
C MET A 111 0.41 -17.49 -9.21
N LEU A 112 0.02 -17.31 -7.95
CA LEU A 112 0.36 -16.09 -7.20
C LEU A 112 1.87 -15.92 -7.04
N TYR A 113 2.60 -17.01 -6.77
CA TYR A 113 4.06 -16.96 -6.69
C TYR A 113 4.66 -16.45 -8.00
N ILE A 114 4.23 -17.01 -9.14
CA ILE A 114 4.66 -16.57 -10.48
C ILE A 114 4.32 -15.10 -10.70
N HIS A 115 3.12 -14.65 -10.31
CA HIS A 115 2.72 -13.25 -10.42
C HIS A 115 3.66 -12.33 -9.63
N PHE A 116 3.95 -12.63 -8.35
CA PHE A 116 4.85 -11.80 -7.55
C PHE A 116 6.29 -11.81 -8.06
N VAL A 117 6.80 -12.94 -8.57
CA VAL A 117 8.10 -13.01 -9.25
C VAL A 117 8.12 -12.08 -10.46
N LYS A 118 7.05 -12.06 -11.26
CA LYS A 118 6.94 -11.13 -12.39
C LYS A 118 6.88 -9.68 -11.93
N MET A 119 6.04 -9.37 -10.95
CA MET A 119 5.87 -7.99 -10.45
C MET A 119 7.14 -7.43 -9.83
N ARG A 120 8.01 -8.27 -9.28
CA ARG A 120 9.33 -7.92 -8.76
C ARG A 120 10.25 -7.32 -9.83
N GLU A 121 10.16 -7.79 -11.07
CA GLU A 121 10.98 -7.34 -12.19
C GLU A 121 10.37 -6.14 -12.93
N VAL A 122 9.09 -5.83 -12.72
CA VAL A 122 8.45 -4.65 -13.31
C VAL A 122 8.95 -3.40 -12.59
N SER A 123 9.61 -2.48 -13.31
CA SER A 123 10.08 -1.23 -12.70
C SER A 123 8.92 -0.35 -12.23
N VAL A 124 9.11 0.34 -11.10
CA VAL A 124 8.20 1.37 -10.60
C VAL A 124 8.06 2.57 -11.55
N GLY A 125 8.99 2.72 -12.50
CA GLY A 125 8.91 3.71 -13.57
C GLY A 125 7.88 3.38 -14.65
N MET A 126 7.44 2.12 -14.74
CA MET A 126 6.47 1.68 -15.74
C MET A 126 5.03 1.83 -15.27
N SER A 127 4.13 2.13 -16.21
CA SER A 127 2.70 2.11 -15.93
C SER A 127 2.16 0.68 -15.91
N VAL A 128 1.32 0.36 -14.93
CA VAL A 128 0.64 -0.94 -14.83
C VAL A 128 -0.87 -0.79 -14.78
N PRO A 129 -1.62 -1.71 -15.42
CA PRO A 129 -3.07 -1.69 -15.42
C PRO A 129 -3.63 -1.87 -14.01
N ARG A 130 -4.83 -1.34 -13.81
CA ARG A 130 -5.52 -1.30 -12.51
C ARG A 130 -5.70 -2.66 -11.85
N THR A 131 -5.86 -3.71 -12.64
CA THR A 131 -6.02 -5.07 -12.13
C THR A 131 -4.76 -5.59 -11.44
N LEU A 132 -3.57 -5.09 -11.82
CA LEU A 132 -2.29 -5.47 -11.23
C LEU A 132 -1.84 -4.55 -10.09
N TRP A 133 -2.74 -3.70 -9.58
CA TRP A 133 -2.44 -2.89 -8.41
C TRP A 133 -2.32 -3.77 -7.17
N GLU A 134 -1.32 -3.43 -6.36
CA GLU A 134 -1.00 -4.19 -5.16
C GLU A 134 -1.99 -3.94 -4.02
N GLY A 135 -2.26 -5.01 -3.27
CA GLY A 135 -3.30 -5.05 -2.25
C GLY A 135 -2.78 -5.14 -0.80
N PRO A 136 -3.64 -5.56 0.15
CA PRO A 136 -3.31 -5.61 1.57
C PRO A 136 -2.15 -6.56 1.89
N THR A 137 -1.95 -7.59 1.07
CA THR A 137 -0.83 -8.52 1.18
C THR A 137 0.51 -7.79 1.18
N VAL A 138 0.72 -6.89 0.22
CA VAL A 138 1.96 -6.13 0.09
C VAL A 138 2.07 -5.11 1.22
N LEU A 139 0.99 -4.43 1.61
CA LEU A 139 0.96 -3.50 2.74
C LEU A 139 1.35 -4.16 4.07
N ARG A 140 0.84 -5.36 4.35
CA ARG A 140 1.23 -6.13 5.55
C ARG A 140 2.72 -6.43 5.54
N VAL A 141 3.26 -6.78 4.38
CA VAL A 141 4.69 -7.06 4.24
C VAL A 141 5.54 -5.79 4.33
N MET A 142 5.06 -4.65 3.86
CA MET A 142 5.71 -3.35 4.07
C MET A 142 5.88 -3.03 5.56
N ALA A 143 4.87 -3.29 6.40
CA ALA A 143 5.02 -3.15 7.85
C ALA A 143 6.10 -4.08 8.42
N VAL A 144 6.18 -5.33 7.93
CA VAL A 144 7.26 -6.26 8.31
C VAL A 144 8.63 -5.77 7.86
N TYR A 145 8.73 -5.20 6.66
CA TYR A 145 9.97 -4.64 6.13
C TYR A 145 10.50 -3.50 7.01
N LEU A 146 9.62 -2.58 7.42
CA LEU A 146 9.96 -1.45 8.28
C LEU A 146 10.23 -1.86 9.73
N ARG A 147 9.61 -2.96 10.19
CA ARG A 147 9.45 -3.30 11.61
C ARG A 147 8.68 -2.22 12.40
N GLU A 148 7.81 -1.52 11.70
CA GLU A 148 6.97 -0.45 12.22
C GLU A 148 5.54 -0.59 11.68
N PRO A 149 4.52 -0.09 12.42
CA PRO A 149 3.17 -0.04 11.90
C PRO A 149 3.09 0.85 10.64
N VAL A 150 2.32 0.38 9.66
CA VAL A 150 1.94 1.19 8.48
C VAL A 150 0.50 1.65 8.66
N TYR A 151 0.32 2.96 8.72
CA TYR A 151 -1.02 3.55 8.78
C TYR A 151 -1.49 3.95 7.40
N VAL A 152 -2.71 3.53 7.05
CA VAL A 152 -3.35 3.85 5.77
C VAL A 152 -4.62 4.63 6.01
N TRP A 153 -4.70 5.84 5.46
CA TRP A 153 -5.94 6.63 5.45
C TRP A 153 -6.68 6.47 4.12
N LEU A 154 -7.99 6.37 4.24
CA LEU A 154 -8.93 6.44 3.13
C LEU A 154 -9.66 7.77 3.20
N LEU A 155 -9.62 8.50 2.10
CA LEU A 155 -10.24 9.82 1.99
C LEU A 155 -11.48 9.67 1.12
N SER A 156 -12.65 10.00 1.67
CA SER A 156 -13.94 9.96 0.96
C SER A 156 -14.22 11.31 0.33
N ALA A 157 -14.61 11.35 -0.94
CA ALA A 157 -14.89 12.58 -1.67
C ALA A 157 -16.12 13.36 -1.16
N ASN A 158 -17.02 12.74 -0.37
CA ASN A 158 -18.36 13.30 -0.14
C ASN A 158 -18.93 13.23 1.31
N LYS A 159 -18.17 12.87 2.35
CA LYS A 159 -18.60 13.00 3.77
C LYS A 159 -17.39 13.20 4.71
N PRO A 160 -17.52 13.98 5.80
CA PRO A 160 -16.49 14.01 6.84
C PRO A 160 -16.32 12.58 7.39
N PRO A 161 -15.09 12.07 7.52
CA PRO A 161 -14.89 10.66 7.82
C PRO A 161 -15.12 10.41 9.32
N PRO A 162 -16.09 9.56 9.73
CA PRO A 162 -15.89 8.85 10.99
C PRO A 162 -14.62 8.03 10.80
N ILE A 163 -13.62 8.23 11.66
CA ILE A 163 -12.36 7.47 11.69
C ILE A 163 -12.73 5.98 11.74
N SER A 164 -12.71 5.36 10.57
CA SER A 164 -13.04 3.97 10.36
C SER A 164 -11.96 3.44 9.44
N VAL A 165 -11.01 2.71 10.03
CA VAL A 165 -10.04 1.89 9.28
C VAL A 165 -10.84 0.76 8.63
N HIS A 166 -11.45 1.06 7.50
CA HIS A 166 -12.19 0.11 6.68
C HIS A 166 -11.35 -0.19 5.45
N LEU A 167 -10.57 -1.27 5.48
CA LEU A 167 -9.80 -1.73 4.32
C LEU A 167 -10.75 -2.21 3.20
N ARG A 168 -11.38 -1.27 2.49
CA ARG A 168 -12.02 -1.50 1.20
C ARG A 168 -11.21 -0.77 0.15
N PHE A 169 -10.52 -1.57 -0.67
CA PHE A 169 -9.71 -1.16 -1.80
C PHE A 169 -10.59 -0.52 -2.88
N TRP A 170 -10.06 0.48 -3.61
CA TRP A 170 -10.28 0.81 -5.04
C TRP A 170 -10.24 2.33 -5.36
N THR A 171 -9.90 2.61 -6.64
CA THR A 171 -9.86 3.86 -7.45
C THR A 171 -8.77 4.90 -7.14
N GLU A 172 -8.20 5.45 -8.22
CA GLU A 172 -7.03 6.33 -8.36
C GLU A 172 -6.35 6.82 -7.08
N VAL A 173 -5.21 6.21 -6.76
CA VAL A 173 -4.49 6.57 -5.54
C VAL A 173 -3.43 7.64 -5.81
N THR A 174 -3.73 8.88 -5.44
CA THR A 174 -2.67 9.86 -5.13
C THR A 174 -2.16 9.53 -3.74
N VAL A 175 -1.03 8.83 -3.65
CA VAL A 175 -0.42 8.60 -2.34
C VAL A 175 0.26 9.89 -1.88
N ARG A 176 0.01 10.29 -0.63
CA ARG A 176 0.67 11.39 0.08
C ARG A 176 1.36 10.84 1.32
N CYS A 177 2.68 10.77 1.23
CA CYS A 177 3.55 10.33 2.32
C CYS A 177 3.68 11.45 3.39
N ILE A 178 3.81 11.07 4.67
CA ILE A 178 4.06 11.97 5.81
C ILE A 178 5.09 11.33 6.74
N MET A 179 6.00 12.14 7.25
CA MET A 179 6.80 11.82 8.44
C MET A 179 6.43 12.71 9.62
N ALA A 180 6.41 12.12 10.81
CA ALA A 180 6.48 12.84 12.08
C ALA A 180 7.96 12.97 12.48
N THR A 181 8.37 14.15 12.94
CA THR A 181 9.73 14.38 13.47
C THR A 181 9.78 14.12 14.97
N ASP A 182 10.81 13.35 15.36
CA ASP A 182 11.35 13.05 16.68
C ASP A 182 10.45 12.45 17.78
N GLU A 183 11.01 11.39 18.37
CA GLU A 183 10.63 10.58 19.54
C GLU A 183 9.56 9.47 19.40
N ASP A 184 8.64 9.49 18.44
CA ASP A 184 7.71 8.38 18.19
C ASP A 184 7.57 8.07 16.68
N MET A 185 8.48 7.26 16.13
CA MET A 185 8.51 6.91 14.70
C MET A 185 7.32 5.99 14.32
N ALA A 186 6.32 6.59 13.69
CA ALA A 186 5.26 5.88 12.98
C ALA A 186 5.31 6.24 11.49
N LEU A 187 5.33 5.23 10.61
CA LEU A 187 5.32 5.43 9.17
C LEU A 187 3.87 5.57 8.64
N PHE A 188 3.57 6.72 8.05
CA PHE A 188 2.22 7.08 7.59
C PHE A 188 2.14 7.12 6.05
N LEU A 189 1.14 6.43 5.49
CA LEU A 189 0.81 6.39 4.06
C LEU A 189 -0.63 6.85 3.85
N LEU A 190 -0.85 8.08 3.37
CA LEU A 190 -2.21 8.47 2.95
C LEU A 190 -2.46 8.10 1.50
N LEU A 191 -3.51 7.34 1.25
CA LEU A 191 -3.97 7.00 -0.09
C LEU A 191 -5.20 7.88 -0.40
N TRP A 192 -5.05 8.89 -1.26
CA TRP A 192 -6.18 9.74 -1.72
C TRP A 192 -6.81 9.14 -2.97
N CYS A 193 -8.14 8.96 -2.99
CA CYS A 193 -8.93 8.61 -4.17
C CYS A 193 -9.54 9.88 -4.79
N GLY A 194 -9.24 10.22 -6.04
CA GLY A 194 -9.90 11.31 -6.77
C GLY A 194 -10.35 10.87 -8.17
N ASP A 195 -11.48 11.40 -8.63
CA ASP A 195 -11.78 11.58 -10.06
C ASP A 195 -11.21 12.93 -10.53
#